data_AF-A0A1J0P7F2-F1
#
_entry.id   AF-A0A1J0P7F2-F1
#
_cell.length_a   1.000
_cell.length_b   1.000
_cell.length_c   1.000
_cell.angle_alpha   90.00
_cell.angle_beta   90.00
_cell.angle_gamma   90.00
#
_symmetry.space_group_name_H-M   'P 1'
#
loop_
_entity.id
_entity.type
_entity.pdbx_description
1 polymer ?
#
loop_
_entity_poly.entity_id
_entity_poly.type
_entity_poly.pdbx_seq_one_letter_code
_entity_poly.pdbx_strand_id
1 'polypeptide(L)'
;MPRPINSGTDPVLLLLSCREAIRAVLLAAEATRAHGAPFSATERHFLRQVALPVIEQFLSRIQQIRSEQEQQQWERFAAGPG
;
A
#
# COMPACT_ATOMS: atom_id res chain seq x y z
N MET A 1 -6.72 -9.05 -27.86
CA MET A 1 -7.26 -9.22 -26.50
C MET A 1 -6.08 -9.10 -25.53
N PRO A 2 -6.00 -8.07 -24.67
CA PRO A 2 -4.95 -8.04 -23.65
C PRO A 2 -5.22 -9.20 -22.68
N ARG A 3 -4.23 -10.09 -22.53
CA ARG A 3 -4.31 -11.24 -21.63
C ARG A 3 -4.31 -10.76 -20.17
N PRO A 4 -5.02 -11.43 -19.25
CA PRO A 4 -4.88 -11.13 -17.83
C PRO A 4 -3.45 -11.48 -17.41
N ILE A 5 -2.76 -10.54 -16.77
CA ILE A 5 -1.48 -10.81 -16.10
C ILE A 5 -1.82 -11.62 -14.85
N ASN A 6 -1.95 -12.93 -15.02
CA ASN A 6 -1.98 -13.92 -13.94
C ASN A 6 -0.54 -14.32 -13.61
N SER A 7 0.19 -13.47 -12.87
CA SER A 7 1.37 -13.88 -12.11
C SER A 7 1.93 -12.70 -11.32
N GLY A 8 2.09 -12.89 -10.01
CA GLY A 8 2.69 -11.92 -9.11
C GLY A 8 1.65 -11.28 -8.20
N THR A 9 1.86 -11.46 -6.91
CA THR A 9 1.18 -10.84 -5.77
C THR A 9 0.43 -9.56 -6.11
N ASP A 10 -0.88 -9.47 -5.79
CA ASP A 10 -1.65 -8.23 -5.94
C ASP A 10 -0.85 -7.07 -5.31
N PRO A 11 -0.44 -6.06 -6.09
CA PRO A 11 0.42 -4.99 -5.61
C PRO A 11 -0.20 -4.25 -4.42
N VAL A 12 -1.53 -4.21 -4.32
CA VAL A 12 -2.22 -3.64 -3.16
C VAL A 12 -2.00 -4.49 -1.91
N LEU A 13 -2.15 -5.82 -2.03
CA LEU A 13 -1.90 -6.73 -0.91
C LEU A 13 -0.45 -6.68 -0.46
N LEU A 14 0.50 -6.56 -1.39
CA LEU A 14 1.92 -6.39 -1.08
C LEU A 14 2.16 -5.09 -0.30
N LEU A 15 1.64 -3.96 -0.78
CA LEU A 15 1.79 -2.66 -0.12
C LEU A 15 1.13 -2.63 1.26
N LEU A 16 -0.05 -3.24 1.41
CA LEU A 16 -0.70 -3.41 2.72
C LEU A 16 0.17 -4.24 3.67
N SER A 17 0.73 -5.34 3.18
CA SER A 17 1.62 -6.20 3.97
C SER A 17 2.88 -5.45 4.41
N CYS A 18 3.49 -4.66 3.52
CA CYS A 18 4.62 -3.81 3.85
C CYS A 18 4.27 -2.76 4.92
N ARG A 19 3.11 -2.11 4.80
CA ARG A 19 2.64 -1.13 5.79
C ARG A 19 2.52 -1.75 7.17
N GLU A 20 1.86 -2.91 7.27
CA GLU A 20 1.65 -3.57 8.55
C GLU A 20 2.96 -4.13 9.14
N ALA A 21 3.86 -4.66 8.31
CA ALA A 21 5.19 -5.09 8.77
C ALA A 21 5.99 -3.93 9.37
N ILE A 22 5.98 -2.76 8.71
CA ILE A 22 6.67 -1.57 9.23
C ILE A 22 6.03 -1.09 10.52
N ARG A 23 4.70 -1.05 10.61
CA ARG A 23 3.98 -0.68 11.84
C ARG A 23 4.32 -1.64 12.99
N ALA A 24 4.30 -2.94 12.75
CA ALA A 24 4.63 -3.95 13.75
C ALA A 24 6.06 -3.78 14.28
N VAL A 25 7.02 -3.53 13.40
CA VAL A 25 8.41 -3.24 13.76
C VAL A 25 8.53 -1.98 14.62
N LEU A 26 7.86 -0.89 14.22
CA LEU A 26 7.93 0.38 14.94
C LEU A 26 7.29 0.30 16.33
N LEU A 27 6.21 -0.47 16.48
CA LEU A 27 5.54 -0.73 17.76
C LEU A 27 6.38 -1.65 18.66
N ALA A 28 6.94 -2.73 18.09
CA ALA A 28 7.79 -3.65 18.83
C ALA A 28 9.02 -2.94 19.39
N ALA A 29 9.67 -2.07 18.59
CA ALA A 29 10.83 -1.30 19.03
C ALA A 29 10.52 -0.28 20.14
N GLU A 30 9.27 0.17 20.27
CA GLU A 30 8.85 1.01 21.40
C GLU A 30 8.65 0.21 22.69
N ALA A 31 8.21 -1.05 22.56
CA ALA A 31 8.01 -1.98 23.67
C ALA A 31 9.33 -2.56 24.21
N THR A 32 10.29 -2.90 23.34
CA THR A 32 11.59 -3.49 23.72
C THR A 32 12.69 -2.44 23.92
N ARG A 33 12.55 -1.55 24.90
CA ARG A 33 13.67 -0.66 25.31
C ARG A 33 14.87 -1.39 25.92
N ALA A 34 14.71 -2.66 26.34
CA ALA A 34 15.70 -3.35 27.15
C ALA A 34 16.68 -4.25 26.35
N HIS A 35 16.32 -4.71 25.15
CA HIS A 35 17.12 -5.68 24.39
C HIS A 35 17.20 -5.23 22.93
N GLY A 36 18.37 -4.68 22.56
CA GLY A 36 18.81 -4.38 21.19
C GLY A 36 17.69 -4.12 20.18
N ALA A 37 17.24 -2.86 20.08
CA ALA A 37 16.20 -2.51 19.12
C ALA A 37 16.61 -3.00 17.71
N PRO A 38 15.72 -3.67 16.97
CA PRO A 38 16.05 -4.31 15.68
C PRO A 38 16.45 -3.30 14.58
N PHE A 39 16.20 -2.00 14.82
CA PHE A 39 16.55 -0.90 13.93
C PHE A 39 17.15 0.25 14.72
N SER A 40 18.16 0.89 14.14
CA SER A 40 18.77 2.13 14.62
C SER A 40 17.76 3.27 14.70
N ALA A 41 18.11 4.36 15.39
CA ALA A 41 17.27 5.55 15.44
C ALA A 41 17.00 6.14 14.04
N THR A 42 18.01 6.13 13.17
CA THR A 42 17.91 6.62 11.79
C THR A 42 16.98 5.77 10.94
N GLU A 43 17.09 4.43 11.02
CA GLU A 43 16.20 3.53 10.28
C GLU A 43 14.75 3.68 10.75
N ARG A 44 14.50 3.81 12.06
CA ARG A 44 13.15 4.08 12.57
C ARG A 44 12.60 5.42 12.09
N HIS A 45 13.45 6.44 12.04
CA HIS A 45 13.05 7.75 11.50
C HIS A 45 12.68 7.65 10.02
N PHE A 46 13.50 6.97 9.21
CA PHE A 46 13.20 6.71 7.80
C PHE A 46 11.89 5.95 7.60
N LEU A 47 11.69 4.87 8.36
CA LEU A 47 10.47 4.07 8.28
C LEU A 47 9.20 4.89 8.59
N ARG A 48 9.28 5.81 9.57
CA ARG A 48 8.18 6.69 9.97
C ARG A 48 7.93 7.84 9.01
N GLN A 49 9.00 8.53 8.61
CA GLN A 49 8.88 9.80 7.89
C GLN A 49 8.88 9.63 6.37
N VAL A 50 9.34 8.49 5.86
CA VAL A 50 9.49 8.26 4.41
C VAL A 50 8.74 7.01 3.97
N ALA A 51 9.09 5.83 4.49
CA ALA A 51 8.57 4.58 3.95
C ALA A 51 7.05 4.44 4.14
N LEU A 52 6.53 4.68 5.35
CA LEU A 52 5.10 4.62 5.63
C LEU A 52 4.28 5.63 4.79
N PRO A 53 4.62 6.93 4.77
CA PRO A 53 3.91 7.89 3.94
C PRO A 53 3.88 7.55 2.45
N VAL A 54 5.00 7.07 1.90
CA VAL A 54 5.08 6.67 0.48
C VAL A 54 4.16 5.47 0.20
N ILE A 55 4.13 4.47 1.08
CA ILE A 55 3.22 3.33 0.94
C ILE A 55 1.76 3.78 1.02
N GLU A 56 1.42 4.67 1.95
CA GLU A 56 0.06 5.22 2.10
C GLU A 56 -0.36 6.02 0.87
N GLN A 57 0.54 6.81 0.28
CA GLN A 57 0.31 7.52 -0.98
C GLN A 57 0.05 6.55 -2.14
N PHE A 58 0.83 5.47 -2.27
CA PHE A 58 0.61 4.47 -3.31
C PHE A 58 -0.75 3.78 -3.15
N LEU A 59 -1.11 3.38 -1.93
CA LEU A 59 -2.40 2.76 -1.64
C LEU A 59 -3.57 3.68 -2.01
N SER A 60 -3.50 4.96 -1.60
CA SER A 60 -4.50 5.98 -1.96
C SER A 60 -4.63 6.16 -3.47
N ARG A 61 -3.49 6.25 -4.17
CA ARG A 61 -3.49 6.41 -5.64
C ARG A 61 -4.10 5.20 -6.36
N ILE A 62 -3.81 3.98 -5.90
CA ILE A 62 -4.40 2.78 -6.49
C ILE A 62 -5.91 2.75 -6.25
N GLN A 63 -6.38 3.12 -5.05
CA GLN A 63 -7.81 3.23 -4.77
C GLN A 63 -8.49 4.25 -5.68
N GLN A 64 -7.90 5.43 -5.84
CA GLN A 64 -8.41 6.47 -6.75
C GLN A 64 -8.53 5.94 -8.19
N ILE A 65 -7.49 5.29 -8.71
CA ILE A 65 -7.49 4.73 -10.07
C ILE A 65 -8.61 3.69 -10.22
N ARG A 66 -8.80 2.82 -9.22
CA ARG A 66 -9.89 1.81 -9.25
C ARG A 66 -11.26 2.48 -9.27
N SER A 67 -11.49 3.50 -8.45
CA SER A 67 -12.74 4.25 -8.44
C SER A 67 -13.01 4.98 -9.76
N GLU A 68 -12.00 5.61 -10.35
CA GLU A 68 -12.09 6.27 -11.66
C GLU A 68 -12.44 5.26 -12.77
N GLN A 69 -11.81 4.08 -12.76
CA GLN A 69 -12.09 3.01 -13.71
C GLN A 69 -13.52 2.45 -13.55
N GLU A 70 -13.99 2.27 -12.33
CA GLU A 70 -15.35 1.82 -12.04
C GLU A 70 -16.38 2.85 -12.52
N GLN A 71 -16.16 4.13 -12.23
CA GLN A 71 -17.01 5.22 -12.71
C GLN A 71 -17.09 5.24 -14.26
N GLN A 72 -15.95 5.12 -14.95
CA GLN A 72 -15.92 5.05 -16.41
C GLN A 72 -16.60 3.80 -16.98
N GLN A 73 -16.63 2.69 -16.24
CA GLN A 73 -17.37 1.49 -16.63
C GLN A 73 -18.88 1.72 -16.49
N TRP A 74 -19.31 2.34 -15.37
CA TRP A 74 -20.70 2.70 -15.15
C TRP A 74 -21.23 3.67 -16.20
N GLU A 75 -20.46 4.71 -16.55
CA GLU A 75 -20.82 5.67 -17.60
C GLU A 75 -20.99 4.99 -18.96
N ARG A 76 -20.10 4.06 -19.32
CA ARG A 76 -20.23 3.28 -20.56
C ARG A 76 -21.44 2.37 -20.56
N PHE A 77 -21.78 1.77 -19.42
CA PHE A 77 -22.98 0.93 -19.30
C PHE A 77 -24.26 1.78 -19.41
N ALA A 78 -24.28 2.93 -18.73
CA ALA A 78 -25.42 3.86 -18.74
C ALA A 78 -25.67 4.50 -20.11
N ALA A 79 -24.62 4.69 -20.92
CA ALA A 79 -24.74 5.22 -22.28
C ALA A 79 -25.51 4.28 -23.23
N GLY A 80 -25.64 2.99 -22.90
CA GLY A 80 -26.38 2.00 -23.69
C GLY A 80 -25.80 1.73 -25.09
N PRO A 81 -26.11 0.58 -25.71
CA PRO A 81 -25.89 0.43 -27.15
C PRO A 81 -26.97 1.25 -27.87
N GLY A 82 -26.55 2.27 -28.62
CA GLY A 82 -27.41 2.99 -29.56
C GLY A 82 -27.94 2.09 -30.67
#